data_AF-A0AA89C462-F1
#
_entry.id   AF-A0AA89C462-F1
#
_cell.length_a   1.000
_cell.length_b   1.000
_cell.length_c   1.000
_cell.angle_alpha   90.00
_cell.angle_beta   90.00
_cell.angle_gamma   90.00
#
_symmetry.space_group_name_H-M   'P 1'
#
loop_
_entity.id
_entity.type
_entity.pdbx_description
1 polymer ?
#
loop_
_entity_poly.entity_id
_entity_poly.type
_entity_poly.pdbx_seq_one_letter_code
_entity_poly.pdbx_strand_id
1 'polypeptide(L)'
;MFRKASVLLADESNIVLTPGSNGKQRLVLSGTLHDTPHQVRTVGNNGQFSCDKNCIKWVTYKICAHTIAVAEAENQLRKFLNWYNSSVRKPNYTALANMDMPQGRGKKATKATQRRKGSSTERPEPVAFVSTVPRQDVSSDNACPTSFAKPTLPNPTPGS
;
A
#
# COMPACT_ATOMS: atom_id res chain seq x y z
N MET A 1 -14.23 -8.60 7.73
CA MET A 1 -14.73 -7.23 7.43
C MET A 1 -16.22 -7.13 7.73
N PHE A 2 -17.01 -8.13 7.31
CA PHE A 2 -18.44 -8.25 7.60
C PHE A 2 -18.80 -8.22 9.09
N ARG A 3 -18.09 -8.95 9.97
CA ARG A 3 -18.34 -8.89 11.43
C ARG A 3 -18.24 -7.47 12.02
N LYS A 4 -17.33 -6.63 11.51
CA LYS A 4 -17.24 -5.23 11.96
C LYS A 4 -18.39 -4.40 11.39
N ALA A 5 -18.79 -4.66 10.15
CA ALA A 5 -19.95 -4.00 9.55
C ALA A 5 -21.26 -4.34 10.29
N SER A 6 -21.44 -5.59 10.73
CA SER A 6 -22.62 -5.98 11.50
C SER A 6 -22.69 -5.29 12.87
N VAL A 7 -21.55 -5.09 13.54
CA VAL A 7 -21.50 -4.32 14.79
C VAL A 7 -21.87 -2.86 14.54
N LEU A 8 -21.36 -2.25 13.45
CA LEU A 8 -21.71 -0.88 13.08
C LEU A 8 -23.18 -0.72 12.71
N LEU A 9 -23.82 -1.77 12.19
CA LEU A 9 -25.25 -1.79 11.88
C LEU A 9 -26.13 -2.08 13.10
N ALA A 10 -25.58 -2.63 14.18
CA ALA A 10 -26.35 -3.00 15.36
C ALA A 10 -26.91 -1.77 16.08
N ASP A 11 -26.14 -0.68 16.13
CA ASP A 11 -26.60 0.59 16.70
C ASP A 11 -26.72 1.67 15.61
N GLU A 12 -27.89 2.30 15.53
CA GLU A 12 -28.14 3.37 14.56
C GLU A 12 -27.29 4.62 14.83
N SER A 13 -26.85 4.83 16.08
CA SER A 13 -25.94 5.92 16.45
C SER A 13 -24.54 5.80 15.84
N ASN A 14 -24.17 4.61 15.36
CA ASN A 14 -22.84 4.38 14.79
C ASN A 14 -22.71 4.92 13.36
N ILE A 15 -23.83 5.22 12.70
CA ILE A 15 -23.91 5.71 11.33
C ILE A 15 -24.78 6.96 11.31
N VAL A 16 -24.16 8.13 11.29
CA VAL A 16 -24.88 9.42 11.33
C VAL A 16 -24.67 10.15 10.02
N LEU A 17 -25.67 10.91 9.57
CA LEU A 17 -25.51 11.82 8.44
C LEU A 17 -24.44 12.88 8.78
N THR A 18 -23.54 13.16 7.84
CA THR A 18 -22.56 14.22 8.05
C THR A 18 -23.30 15.57 8.12
N PRO A 19 -23.13 16.35 9.21
CA PRO A 19 -23.78 17.66 9.32
C PRO A 19 -23.31 18.58 8.18
N GLY A 20 -24.24 19.34 7.61
CA GLY A 20 -23.97 20.21 6.46
C GLY A 20 -23.80 19.48 5.12
N SER A 21 -24.04 18.16 5.07
CA SER A 21 -24.06 17.40 3.83
C SER A 21 -25.46 17.22 3.27
N ASN A 22 -25.58 17.12 1.94
CA ASN A 22 -26.85 16.91 1.23
C ASN A 22 -27.36 15.45 1.33
N GLY A 23 -27.21 14.81 2.49
CA GLY A 23 -27.59 13.40 2.72
C GLY A 23 -26.73 12.34 2.01
N LYS A 24 -25.75 12.76 1.19
CA LYS A 24 -24.87 11.86 0.41
C LYS A 24 -23.62 11.40 1.17
N GLN A 25 -23.46 11.84 2.40
CA GLN A 25 -22.28 11.55 3.21
C GLN A 25 -22.70 11.16 4.61
N ARG A 26 -22.03 10.13 5.14
CA ARG A 26 -22.24 9.61 6.48
C ARG A 26 -20.93 9.55 7.24
N LEU A 27 -21.00 9.81 8.52
CA LEU A 27 -19.93 9.56 9.48
C LEU A 27 -20.18 8.21 10.14
N VAL A 28 -19.16 7.38 10.14
CA VAL A 28 -19.20 6.01 10.65
C VAL A 28 -18.09 5.84 11.67
N LEU A 29 -18.39 5.29 12.84
CA LEU A 29 -17.37 5.04 13.85
C LEU A 29 -16.31 4.05 13.34
N SER A 30 -15.05 4.28 13.73
CA SER A 30 -13.96 3.35 13.41
C SER A 30 -13.97 2.11 14.33
N GLY A 31 -14.87 2.02 15.32
CA GLY A 31 -15.05 0.85 16.17
C GLY A 31 -14.03 0.71 17.31
N THR A 32 -13.09 1.65 17.43
CA THR A 32 -12.20 1.81 18.59
C THR A 32 -12.45 3.19 19.21
N LEU A 33 -12.45 3.26 20.55
CA LEU A 33 -12.95 4.41 21.33
C LEU A 33 -12.18 5.73 21.09
N HIS A 34 -10.94 5.67 20.63
CA HIS A 34 -10.07 6.83 20.40
C HIS A 34 -9.75 7.10 18.93
N ASP A 35 -10.38 6.37 18.02
CA ASP A 35 -10.08 6.51 16.60
C ASP A 35 -11.09 7.44 15.92
N THR A 36 -10.59 8.26 15.00
CA THR A 36 -11.40 9.26 14.30
C THR A 36 -12.51 8.56 13.51
N PRO A 37 -13.75 9.08 13.51
CA PRO A 37 -14.80 8.51 12.68
C PRO A 37 -14.42 8.65 11.21
N HIS A 38 -14.80 7.66 10.42
CA HIS A 38 -14.60 7.66 8.99
C HIS A 38 -15.81 8.23 8.27
N GLN A 39 -15.55 9.12 7.32
CA GLN A 39 -16.54 9.59 6.38
C GLN A 39 -16.69 8.59 5.23
N VAL A 40 -17.94 8.26 4.93
CA VAL A 40 -18.35 7.50 3.76
C VAL A 40 -19.23 8.39 2.89
N ARG A 41 -18.93 8.44 1.59
CA ARG A 41 -19.64 9.25 0.61
C ARG A 41 -20.20 8.37 -0.50
N THR A 42 -21.45 8.59 -0.86
CA THR A 42 -22.07 8.00 -2.03
C THR A 42 -21.56 8.73 -3.28
N VAL A 43 -20.99 7.98 -4.22
CA VAL A 43 -20.37 8.51 -5.44
C VAL A 43 -21.30 8.24 -6.62
N GLY A 44 -21.97 9.29 -7.10
CA GLY A 44 -22.93 9.17 -8.20
C GLY A 44 -24.15 8.32 -7.84
N ASN A 45 -24.83 7.81 -8.87
CA ASN A 45 -26.10 7.06 -8.72
C ASN A 45 -25.94 5.54 -8.90
N ASN A 46 -24.72 5.06 -9.16
CA ASN A 46 -24.46 3.68 -9.55
C ASN A 46 -24.29 2.73 -8.34
N GLY A 47 -24.66 3.16 -7.14
CA GLY A 47 -24.44 2.41 -5.90
C GLY A 47 -22.97 2.32 -5.49
N GLN A 48 -22.14 3.26 -5.93
CA GLN A 48 -20.74 3.33 -5.51
C GLN A 48 -20.63 4.07 -4.18
N PHE A 49 -19.94 3.48 -3.22
CA PHE A 49 -19.61 4.10 -1.94
C PHE A 49 -18.11 4.28 -1.83
N SER A 50 -17.67 5.40 -1.27
CA SER A 50 -16.27 5.71 -1.03
C SER A 50 -16.03 6.04 0.43
N CYS A 51 -14.99 5.48 1.02
CA CYS A 51 -14.57 5.81 2.39
C CYS A 51 -13.35 6.73 2.36
N ASP A 52 -12.99 7.25 3.53
CA ASP A 52 -11.83 8.10 3.73
C ASP A 52 -10.52 7.48 3.27
N LYS A 53 -9.59 8.38 2.95
CA LYS A 53 -8.19 8.05 2.65
C LYS A 53 -7.44 7.50 3.87
N ASN A 54 -7.95 7.73 5.07
CA ASN A 54 -7.35 7.21 6.30
C ASN A 54 -7.78 5.75 6.58
N CYS A 55 -8.76 5.22 5.83
CA CYS A 55 -9.18 3.84 6.00
C CYS A 55 -8.28 2.88 5.19
N ILE A 56 -7.38 2.19 5.90
CA ILE A 56 -6.42 1.22 5.38
C ILE A 56 -7.04 0.25 4.36
N LYS A 57 -8.19 -0.36 4.74
CA LYS A 57 -8.86 -1.36 3.91
C LYS A 57 -9.44 -0.74 2.65
N TRP A 58 -9.99 0.47 2.75
CA TRP A 58 -10.53 1.18 1.60
C TRP A 58 -9.43 1.60 0.62
N VAL A 59 -8.32 2.13 1.12
CA VAL A 59 -7.19 2.53 0.27
C VAL A 59 -6.65 1.33 -0.52
N THR A 60 -6.49 0.20 0.15
CA THR A 60 -5.89 -1.01 -0.42
C THR A 60 -6.86 -1.75 -1.35
N TYR A 61 -8.08 -2.01 -0.89
CA TYR A 61 -9.01 -2.92 -1.58
C TYR A 61 -10.21 -2.21 -2.21
N LYS A 62 -10.48 -0.93 -1.92
CA LYS A 62 -11.74 -0.24 -2.31
C LYS A 62 -12.99 -0.93 -1.76
N ILE A 63 -12.83 -1.62 -0.63
CA ILE A 63 -13.93 -2.16 0.17
C ILE A 63 -13.49 -2.19 1.64
N CYS A 64 -14.36 -1.75 2.55
CA CYS A 64 -14.09 -1.77 3.98
C CYS A 64 -15.38 -2.02 4.78
N ALA A 65 -15.25 -2.21 6.09
CA ALA A 65 -16.42 -2.41 6.95
C ALA A 65 -17.37 -1.19 6.92
N HIS A 66 -16.83 0.03 6.85
CA HIS A 66 -17.62 1.25 6.84
C HIS A 66 -18.46 1.38 5.57
N THR A 67 -17.91 1.10 4.39
CA THR A 67 -18.68 1.14 3.14
C THR A 67 -19.75 0.05 3.09
N ILE A 68 -19.47 -1.14 3.63
CA ILE A 68 -20.46 -2.23 3.69
C ILE A 68 -21.61 -1.84 4.62
N ALA A 69 -21.31 -1.32 5.81
CA ALA A 69 -22.32 -0.90 6.77
C ALA A 69 -23.21 0.22 6.20
N VAL A 70 -22.63 1.24 5.58
CA VAL A 70 -23.41 2.33 4.97
C VAL A 70 -24.23 1.85 3.78
N ALA A 71 -23.67 0.98 2.93
CA ALA A 71 -24.39 0.45 1.78
C ALA A 71 -25.59 -0.42 2.20
N GLU A 72 -25.45 -1.19 3.28
CA GLU A 72 -26.56 -1.97 3.85
C GLU A 72 -27.60 -1.06 4.50
N ALA A 73 -27.18 -0.05 5.27
CA ALA A 73 -28.08 0.94 5.84
C ALA A 73 -28.83 1.78 4.79
N GLU A 74 -28.36 1.82 3.53
CA GLU A 74 -29.06 2.43 2.38
C GLU A 74 -29.84 1.43 1.52
N ASN A 75 -29.86 0.14 1.88
CA ASN A 75 -30.41 -0.94 1.08
C ASN A 75 -29.80 -1.03 -0.34
N GLN A 76 -28.54 -0.58 -0.49
CA GLN A 76 -27.80 -0.58 -1.76
C GLN A 76 -26.62 -1.54 -1.78
N LEU A 77 -26.48 -2.42 -0.79
CA LEU A 77 -25.36 -3.37 -0.69
C LEU A 77 -25.18 -4.21 -1.96
N ARG A 78 -26.28 -4.73 -2.53
CA ARG A 78 -26.22 -5.51 -3.79
C ARG A 78 -25.64 -4.71 -4.94
N LYS A 79 -26.05 -3.45 -5.10
CA LYS A 79 -25.52 -2.55 -6.14
C LYS A 79 -24.04 -2.26 -5.92
N PHE A 80 -23.65 -2.02 -4.67
CA PHE A 80 -22.25 -1.81 -4.28
C PHE A 80 -21.37 -3.02 -4.59
N LEU A 81 -21.82 -4.24 -4.26
CA LEU A 81 -21.08 -5.47 -4.55
C LEU A 81 -20.97 -5.73 -6.06
N ASN A 82 -22.03 -5.45 -6.83
CA ASN A 82 -21.98 -5.54 -8.29
C ASN A 82 -20.97 -4.55 -8.89
N TRP A 83 -20.95 -3.31 -8.40
CA TRP A 83 -19.96 -2.31 -8.79
C TRP A 83 -18.52 -2.75 -8.42
N TYR A 84 -18.36 -3.33 -7.23
CA TYR A 84 -17.07 -3.82 -6.75
C TYR A 84 -16.55 -4.98 -7.62
N ASN A 85 -17.40 -5.98 -7.89
CA ASN A 85 -17.04 -7.17 -8.67
C ASN A 85 -16.79 -6.86 -10.16
N SER A 86 -17.53 -5.91 -10.73
CA SER A 86 -17.32 -5.45 -12.12
C SER A 86 -16.02 -4.64 -12.26
N SER A 87 -15.57 -4.00 -11.19
CA SER A 87 -14.28 -3.35 -11.14
C SER A 87 -13.17 -4.37 -10.89
N VAL A 88 -12.61 -4.98 -11.94
CA VAL A 88 -11.41 -5.82 -11.81
C VAL A 88 -10.27 -4.97 -11.24
N ARG A 89 -10.04 -5.08 -9.93
CA ARG A 89 -9.03 -4.27 -9.21
C ARG A 89 -8.08 -5.18 -8.45
N LYS A 90 -6.81 -5.13 -8.84
CA LYS A 90 -5.72 -5.64 -7.99
C LYS A 90 -5.61 -4.73 -6.75
N PRO A 91 -5.31 -5.28 -5.56
CA PRO A 91 -5.09 -4.47 -4.38
C PRO A 91 -3.96 -3.45 -4.59
N ASN A 92 -4.14 -2.22 -4.13
CA ASN A 92 -3.13 -1.17 -4.23
C ASN A 92 -2.18 -1.20 -3.02
N TYR A 93 -1.21 -2.12 -3.05
CA TYR A 93 -0.21 -2.26 -1.99
C TYR A 93 0.72 -1.04 -1.85
N THR A 94 0.98 -0.33 -2.96
CA THR A 94 1.79 0.89 -2.93
C THR A 94 1.12 1.98 -2.09
N ALA A 95 -0.20 2.12 -2.19
CA ALA A 95 -0.92 3.08 -1.37
C ALA A 95 -0.87 2.71 0.12
N LEU A 96 -0.97 1.41 0.44
CA LEU A 96 -0.80 0.90 1.81
C LEU A 96 0.58 1.23 2.39
N ALA A 97 1.64 1.00 1.62
CA ALA A 97 3.02 1.29 2.04
C ALA A 97 3.31 2.78 2.27
N ASN A 98 2.53 3.67 1.64
CA ASN A 98 2.75 5.11 1.71
C ASN A 98 1.89 5.84 2.75
N MET A 99 0.94 5.19 3.44
CA MET A 99 -0.02 5.91 4.31
C MET A 99 0.65 6.68 5.47
N ASP A 100 1.69 6.11 6.08
CA ASP A 100 2.42 6.74 7.19
C ASP A 100 3.77 7.33 6.76
N MET A 101 3.98 7.44 5.44
CA MET A 101 5.23 7.90 4.87
C MET A 101 5.18 9.43 4.69
N PRO A 102 6.14 10.20 5.22
CA PRO A 102 6.18 11.64 4.95
C PRO A 102 6.39 11.91 3.46
N GLN A 103 5.74 12.95 2.95
CA GLN A 103 5.86 13.31 1.54
C GLN A 103 7.32 13.62 1.17
N GLY A 104 7.80 13.02 0.09
CA GLY A 104 9.16 13.24 -0.40
C GLY A 104 10.25 12.35 0.22
N ARG A 105 9.90 11.41 1.10
CA ARG A 105 10.87 10.42 1.62
C ARG A 105 11.52 9.66 0.47
N GLY A 106 12.86 9.59 0.48
CA GLY A 106 13.64 8.95 -0.58
C GLY A 106 13.75 9.74 -1.89
N LYS A 107 13.06 10.89 -2.03
CA LYS A 107 13.25 11.78 -3.17
C LYS A 107 14.54 12.57 -2.94
N LYS A 108 15.56 12.30 -3.75
CA LYS A 108 16.71 13.21 -3.86
C LYS A 108 16.17 14.54 -4.40
N ALA A 109 16.54 15.65 -3.75
CA ALA A 109 16.21 16.97 -4.26
C ALA A 109 16.75 17.09 -5.68
N THR A 110 15.88 17.07 -6.68
CA THR A 110 16.24 17.40 -8.06
C THR A 110 16.44 18.91 -8.15
N LYS A 111 17.52 19.39 -7.54
CA LYS A 111 18.17 20.59 -8.05
C LYS A 111 18.90 20.15 -9.31
N ALA A 112 18.27 20.39 -10.46
CA ALA A 112 19.04 20.59 -11.67
C ALA A 112 20.18 21.56 -11.32
N THR A 113 21.42 21.14 -11.53
CA THR A 113 22.66 21.86 -11.18
C THR A 113 23.17 21.67 -9.73
N GLN A 114 23.70 20.49 -9.43
CA GLN A 114 24.94 20.44 -8.65
C GLN A 114 26.03 19.83 -9.53
N ARG A 115 26.59 20.66 -10.41
CA ARG A 115 27.81 20.34 -11.14
C ARG A 115 28.89 20.14 -10.07
N ARG A 116 29.36 18.91 -9.85
CA ARG A 116 30.53 18.67 -8.99
C ARG A 116 31.65 19.57 -9.52
N LYS A 117 32.20 20.43 -8.67
CA LYS A 117 33.38 21.23 -9.02
C LYS A 117 34.56 20.25 -9.06
N GLY A 118 34.74 19.60 -10.21
CA GLY A 118 36.00 18.93 -10.51
C GLY A 118 37.07 20.02 -10.54
N SER A 119 38.08 19.90 -9.69
CA SER A 119 39.28 20.72 -9.81
C SER A 119 39.93 20.34 -11.15
N SER A 120 39.95 21.29 -12.08
CA SER A 120 40.88 21.25 -13.20
C SER A 120 42.27 21.47 -12.61
N THR A 121 42.93 20.39 -12.19
CA THR A 121 44.37 20.41 -12.06
C THR A 121 44.91 20.04 -13.43
N GLU A 122 45.60 20.99 -14.04
CA GLU A 122 46.31 20.81 -15.29
C GLU A 122 47.15 19.54 -15.23
N ARG A 123 47.04 18.74 -16.30
CA ARG A 123 47.77 17.49 -16.51
C ARG A 123 49.27 17.80 -16.56
N PRO A 124 50.12 17.28 -15.65
CA PRO A 124 51.55 17.25 -15.89
C PRO A 124 51.86 16.30 -17.06
N GLU A 125 52.77 16.74 -17.93
CA GLU A 125 53.27 16.05 -19.14
C GLU A 125 53.56 14.55 -18.95
N PRO A 126 53.36 13.72 -20.00
CA PRO A 126 53.53 12.27 -19.90
C PRO A 126 55.03 11.91 -19.84
N VAL A 127 55.52 11.55 -18.66
CA VAL A 127 56.80 10.83 -18.55
C VAL A 127 56.61 9.38 -18.99
N ALA A 128 57.37 8.97 -20.01
CA ALA A 128 57.35 7.64 -20.56
C ALA A 128 57.82 6.62 -19.51
N PHE A 129 56.92 5.73 -19.09
CA PHE A 129 57.30 4.55 -18.31
C PHE A 129 57.23 3.31 -19.20
N VAL A 130 58.40 2.72 -19.40
CA VAL A 130 58.63 1.53 -20.22
C VAL A 130 57.80 0.36 -19.69
N SER A 131 57.00 -0.23 -20.58
CA SER A 131 56.23 -1.45 -20.32
C SER A 131 57.16 -2.66 -20.40
N THR A 132 57.47 -3.28 -19.27
CA THR A 132 57.93 -4.67 -19.21
C THR A 132 56.81 -5.52 -18.62
N VAL A 133 56.19 -6.33 -19.47
CA VAL A 133 55.21 -7.36 -19.09
C VAL A 133 55.97 -8.57 -18.53
N PRO A 134 55.37 -9.39 -17.65
CA PRO A 134 54.74 -10.58 -18.22
C PRO A 134 53.35 -10.89 -17.67
N ARG A 135 52.54 -11.43 -18.58
CA ARG A 135 51.24 -12.06 -18.33
C ARG A 135 51.43 -13.28 -17.44
N GLN A 136 50.51 -13.47 -16.49
CA GLN A 136 50.18 -14.80 -16.00
C GLN A 136 48.67 -15.01 -16.15
N ASP A 137 48.34 -15.92 -17.06
CA ASP A 137 47.04 -16.57 -17.16
C ASP A 137 46.89 -17.53 -15.96
N VAL A 138 45.80 -17.41 -15.22
CA VAL A 138 45.28 -18.53 -14.42
C VAL A 138 43.75 -18.51 -14.46
N SER A 139 43.21 -19.47 -15.20
CA SER A 139 41.85 -19.99 -15.07
C SER A 139 41.57 -20.40 -13.63
N SER A 140 40.36 -20.13 -13.15
CA SER A 140 39.64 -21.10 -12.31
C SER A 140 38.17 -20.71 -12.20
N ASP A 141 37.36 -21.67 -12.60
CA ASP A 141 35.96 -21.83 -12.27
C ASP A 141 35.68 -21.51 -10.80
N ASN A 142 34.51 -20.91 -10.50
CA ASN A 142 33.58 -21.60 -9.62
C ASN A 142 32.21 -20.93 -9.52
N ALA A 143 31.23 -21.82 -9.43
CA ALA A 143 29.82 -21.62 -9.59
C ALA A 143 29.11 -21.01 -8.36
N CYS A 144 27.92 -20.50 -8.65
CA CYS A 144 26.87 -20.12 -7.71
C CYS A 144 26.41 -21.31 -6.84
N PRO A 145 26.34 -21.19 -5.50
CA PRO A 145 25.53 -22.09 -4.70
C PRO A 145 24.17 -21.47 -4.41
N THR A 146 23.16 -22.04 -5.06
CA THR A 146 21.76 -21.98 -4.63
C THR A 146 21.60 -22.94 -3.45
N SER A 147 21.11 -22.48 -2.30
CA SER A 147 20.51 -23.39 -1.32
C SER A 147 19.36 -22.71 -0.58
N PHE A 148 18.14 -23.14 -0.91
CA PHE A 148 16.96 -22.93 -0.10
C PHE A 148 16.84 -24.15 0.82
N ALA A 149 16.99 -23.96 2.13
CA ALA A 149 16.63 -24.96 3.11
C ALA A 149 15.11 -24.91 3.34
N LYS A 150 14.44 -26.05 3.12
CA LYS A 150 13.00 -26.25 3.33
C LYS A 150 12.78 -26.69 4.79
N PRO A 151 11.89 -26.05 5.57
CA PRO A 151 11.55 -26.55 6.90
C PRO A 151 10.68 -27.81 6.81
N THR A 152 11.13 -28.88 7.46
CA THR A 152 10.39 -30.15 7.62
C THR A 152 9.41 -30.02 8.80
N LEU A 153 8.12 -30.29 8.58
CA LEU A 153 7.11 -30.42 9.63
C LEU A 153 7.20 -31.81 10.30
N PRO A 154 7.08 -31.92 11.62
CA PRO A 154 6.95 -33.22 12.28
C PRO A 154 5.56 -33.84 12.09
N ASN A 155 5.54 -35.17 11.89
CA ASN A 155 4.34 -36.01 11.71
C ASN A 155 3.43 -36.01 12.95
N PRO A 156 2.10 -36.12 12.79
CA PRO A 156 1.18 -36.38 13.89
C PRO A 156 1.24 -37.85 14.36
N THR A 157 1.27 -38.06 15.67
CA THR A 157 1.14 -39.37 16.31
C THR A 157 -0.31 -39.89 16.22
N PRO A 158 -0.52 -41.21 16.02
CA PRO A 158 -1.85 -41.81 16.05
C PRO A 158 -2.35 -41.93 17.50
N GLY A 159 -3.68 -41.85 17.64
CA GLY A 159 -4.36 -41.63 18.90
C GLY A 159 -4.41 -42.81 19.87
N SER A 160 -5.01 -42.50 21.01
CA SER A 160 -5.60 -43.42 21.99
C SER A 160 -6.78 -42.70 22.61
#